data_AF-A0A8S4AHC9-F1
#
_entry.id   AF-A0A8S4AHC9-F1
#
_cell.length_a   1.000
_cell.length_b   1.000
_cell.length_c   1.000
_cell.angle_alpha   90.00
_cell.angle_beta   90.00
_cell.angle_gamma   90.00
#
_symmetry.space_group_name_H-M   'P 1'
#
loop_
_entity.id
_entity.type
_entity.pdbx_description
1 polymer ?
#
loop_
_entity_poly.entity_id
_entity_poly.type
_entity_poly.pdbx_seq_one_letter_code
_entity_poly.pdbx_strand_id
1 'polypeptide(L)'
;MASCSQENVTASGEEQADTSFSQKREARLRKFRELHFKRNEARKLNHQEVVEEDKRKKLPANWEAKKARLEWELTEGEKKKKKRNPDQGFAGYAEAQLRQYQRLTKQIRPDLESYAKLREESGEDFYPTSNSLIHGTHVPTKDGIDRMVEDVEKQIEKRAKYSRRRAYNDDADIDYINERNAKFNKKAERFYGKYTAEIKQNLERGTAV
;
A
#
# COMPACT_ATOMS: atom_id res chain seq x y z
N MET A 1 -62.04 8.01 -39.79
CA MET A 1 -62.32 8.57 -38.46
C MET A 1 -61.59 7.71 -37.42
N ALA A 2 -61.01 8.36 -36.40
CA ALA A 2 -60.39 7.83 -35.16
C ALA A 2 -61.11 6.61 -34.54
N SER A 3 -60.60 5.75 -33.65
CA SER A 3 -59.33 5.49 -32.93
C SER A 3 -59.60 4.27 -32.00
N CYS A 4 -58.53 3.64 -31.50
CA CYS A 4 -58.43 2.96 -30.19
C CYS A 4 -58.68 1.44 -30.10
N SER A 5 -57.56 0.74 -30.31
CA SER A 5 -56.96 -0.25 -29.40
C SER A 5 -57.59 -1.63 -29.19
N GLN A 6 -56.86 -2.59 -29.73
CA GLN A 6 -56.78 -3.99 -29.33
C GLN A 6 -56.37 -4.11 -27.86
N GLU A 7 -57.03 -4.98 -27.10
CA GLU A 7 -56.41 -5.66 -25.96
C GLU A 7 -56.80 -7.15 -26.00
N ASN A 8 -55.81 -8.00 -26.28
CA ASN A 8 -55.89 -9.45 -26.14
C ASN A 8 -55.88 -9.78 -24.64
N VAL A 9 -57.00 -10.27 -24.10
CA VAL A 9 -57.05 -10.84 -22.74
C VAL A 9 -56.79 -12.34 -22.85
N THR A 10 -55.51 -12.71 -22.78
CA THR A 10 -55.08 -14.12 -22.68
C THR A 10 -55.34 -14.65 -21.27
N ALA A 11 -55.89 -15.87 -21.22
CA ALA A 11 -56.06 -16.71 -20.04
C ALA A 11 -54.82 -16.68 -19.13
N SER A 12 -54.91 -15.98 -18.00
CA SER A 12 -53.78 -15.78 -17.08
C SER A 12 -54.16 -15.83 -15.59
N GLY A 13 -55.38 -16.29 -15.27
CA GLY A 13 -55.93 -16.24 -13.91
C GLY A 13 -55.58 -17.42 -12.99
N GLU A 14 -55.44 -18.64 -13.52
CA GLU A 14 -55.34 -19.85 -12.69
C GLU A 14 -53.89 -20.27 -12.38
N GLU A 15 -52.94 -20.13 -13.32
CA GLU A 15 -51.52 -20.42 -13.07
C GLU A 15 -50.82 -19.37 -12.17
N GLN A 16 -51.36 -18.15 -12.06
CA GLN A 16 -50.78 -17.08 -11.23
C GLN A 16 -51.01 -17.26 -9.72
N ALA A 17 -52.07 -17.96 -9.31
CA ALA A 17 -52.39 -18.18 -7.90
C ALA A 17 -51.55 -19.31 -7.27
N ASP A 18 -51.34 -20.41 -8.00
CA ASP A 18 -50.52 -21.54 -7.55
C ASP A 18 -49.01 -21.23 -7.58
N THR A 19 -48.54 -20.49 -8.58
CA THR A 19 -47.17 -19.97 -8.61
C THR A 19 -46.92 -18.99 -7.47
N SER A 20 -47.89 -18.13 -7.12
CA SER A 20 -47.83 -17.21 -5.97
C SER A 20 -47.71 -17.94 -4.63
N PHE A 21 -48.48 -19.02 -4.41
CA PHE A 21 -48.40 -19.80 -3.16
C PHE A 21 -47.10 -20.62 -3.08
N SER A 22 -46.67 -21.22 -4.19
CA SER A 22 -45.41 -21.95 -4.30
C SER A 22 -44.19 -21.02 -4.08
N GLN A 23 -44.19 -19.84 -4.70
CA GLN A 23 -43.18 -18.79 -4.50
C GLN A 23 -43.17 -18.28 -3.05
N LYS A 24 -44.34 -18.09 -2.41
CA LYS A 24 -44.44 -17.72 -0.99
C LYS A 24 -43.93 -18.83 -0.05
N ARG A 25 -44.13 -20.10 -0.39
CA ARG A 25 -43.59 -21.25 0.34
C ARG A 25 -42.07 -21.35 0.18
N GLU A 26 -41.57 -21.16 -1.03
CA GLU A 26 -40.13 -21.16 -1.31
C GLU A 26 -39.42 -19.98 -0.63
N ALA A 27 -40.00 -18.78 -0.68
CA ALA A 27 -39.50 -17.60 0.05
C ALA A 27 -39.46 -17.84 1.56
N ARG A 28 -40.47 -18.50 2.14
CA ARG A 28 -40.46 -18.93 3.55
C ARG A 28 -39.34 -19.93 3.83
N LEU A 29 -39.12 -20.92 2.97
CA LEU A 29 -38.04 -21.90 3.12
C LEU A 29 -36.64 -21.29 2.93
N ARG A 30 -36.49 -20.30 2.05
CA ARG A 30 -35.25 -19.51 1.91
C ARG A 30 -34.99 -18.68 3.16
N LYS A 31 -36.01 -17.97 3.67
CA LYS A 31 -35.90 -17.20 4.91
C LYS A 31 -35.61 -18.08 6.13
N PHE A 32 -36.15 -19.29 6.20
CA PHE A 32 -35.83 -20.25 7.26
C PHE A 32 -34.36 -20.73 7.18
N ARG A 33 -33.87 -21.04 5.97
CA ARG A 33 -32.45 -21.38 5.76
C ARG A 33 -31.52 -20.23 6.14
N GLU A 34 -31.88 -19.00 5.77
CA GLU A 34 -31.14 -17.80 6.11
C GLU A 34 -31.12 -17.55 7.63
N LEU A 35 -32.26 -17.67 8.30
CA LEU A 35 -32.35 -17.58 9.77
C LEU A 35 -31.51 -18.66 10.46
N HIS A 36 -31.51 -19.89 9.94
CA HIS A 36 -30.70 -20.97 10.47
C HIS A 36 -29.20 -20.69 10.28
N PHE A 37 -28.81 -20.15 9.13
CA PHE A 37 -27.43 -19.76 8.85
C PHE A 37 -26.98 -18.62 9.77
N LYS A 38 -27.80 -17.57 9.91
CA LYS A 38 -27.56 -16.46 10.85
C LYS A 38 -27.49 -16.92 12.30
N ARG A 39 -28.34 -17.87 12.70
CA ARG A 39 -28.28 -18.46 14.05
C ARG A 39 -26.98 -19.24 14.27
N ASN A 40 -26.53 -20.00 13.28
CA ASN A 40 -25.27 -20.74 13.36
C ASN A 40 -24.06 -19.80 13.34
N GLU A 41 -24.11 -18.74 12.56
CA GLU A 41 -23.12 -17.66 12.53
C GLU A 41 -23.07 -16.95 13.89
N ALA A 42 -24.22 -16.55 14.43
CA ALA A 42 -24.32 -15.94 15.75
C ALA A 42 -23.75 -16.84 16.85
N ARG A 43 -24.01 -18.16 16.82
CA ARG A 43 -23.42 -19.12 17.77
C ARG A 43 -21.89 -19.18 17.65
N LYS A 44 -21.35 -19.17 16.43
CA LYS A 44 -19.89 -19.19 16.20
C LYS A 44 -19.26 -17.89 16.70
N LEU A 45 -19.86 -16.75 16.39
CA LEU A 45 -19.39 -15.44 16.85
C LEU A 45 -19.43 -15.34 18.38
N ASN A 46 -20.53 -15.77 19.02
CA ASN A 46 -20.62 -15.79 20.49
C ASN A 46 -19.54 -16.69 21.10
N HIS A 47 -19.32 -17.89 20.54
CA HIS A 47 -18.27 -18.77 21.03
C HIS A 47 -16.87 -18.17 20.85
N GLN A 48 -16.60 -17.53 19.71
CA GLN A 48 -15.35 -16.82 19.46
C GLN A 48 -15.14 -15.68 20.45
N GLU A 49 -16.16 -14.85 20.70
CA GLU A 49 -16.10 -13.77 21.69
C GLU A 49 -15.83 -14.28 23.09
N VAL A 50 -16.55 -15.32 23.55
CA VAL A 50 -16.32 -15.93 24.87
C VAL A 50 -14.89 -16.47 25.01
N VAL A 51 -14.36 -17.09 23.96
CA VAL A 51 -12.98 -17.60 23.92
C VAL A 51 -11.97 -16.43 23.92
N GLU A 52 -12.24 -15.34 23.22
CA GLU A 52 -11.39 -14.14 23.23
C GLU A 52 -11.42 -13.41 24.56
N GLU A 53 -12.58 -13.35 25.22
CA GLU A 53 -12.71 -12.82 26.57
C GLU A 53 -11.92 -13.64 27.60
N ASP A 54 -11.99 -14.97 27.53
CA ASP A 54 -11.22 -15.84 28.44
C ASP A 54 -9.70 -15.67 28.18
N LYS A 55 -9.29 -15.57 26.91
CA LYS A 55 -7.90 -15.21 26.55
C LYS A 55 -7.50 -13.84 27.12
N ARG A 56 -8.38 -12.83 27.06
CA ARG A 56 -8.13 -11.50 27.66
C ARG A 56 -8.02 -11.56 29.18
N LYS A 57 -8.89 -12.31 29.86
CA LYS A 57 -8.88 -12.48 31.32
C LYS A 57 -7.65 -13.27 31.80
N LYS A 58 -7.16 -14.22 30.99
CA LYS A 58 -5.98 -15.05 31.31
C LYS A 58 -4.66 -14.38 30.96
N LEU A 59 -4.69 -13.27 30.23
CA LEU A 59 -3.51 -12.46 29.98
C LEU A 59 -3.07 -11.77 31.28
N PRO A 60 -1.76 -11.79 31.60
CA PRO A 60 -1.24 -11.05 32.75
C PRO A 60 -1.61 -9.57 32.67
N ALA A 61 -1.94 -8.94 33.80
CA ALA A 61 -2.33 -7.52 33.86
C ALA A 61 -1.28 -6.56 33.25
N ASN A 62 -0.02 -6.96 33.18
CA ASN A 62 1.08 -6.19 32.58
C ASN A 62 1.30 -6.48 31.07
N TRP A 63 0.47 -7.32 30.44
CA TRP A 63 0.66 -7.74 29.05
C TRP A 63 0.53 -6.59 28.06
N GLU A 64 -0.51 -5.78 28.19
CA GLU A 64 -0.73 -4.62 27.32
C GLU A 64 0.37 -3.58 27.52
N ALA A 65 0.78 -3.34 28.76
CA ALA A 65 1.91 -2.47 29.07
C ALA A 65 3.24 -3.00 28.49
N LYS A 66 3.46 -4.33 28.52
CA LYS A 66 4.63 -4.97 27.92
C LYS A 66 4.62 -4.87 26.40
N LYS A 67 3.47 -5.06 25.76
CA LYS A 67 3.29 -4.91 24.32
C LYS A 67 3.53 -3.46 23.89
N ALA A 68 2.91 -2.50 24.58
CA ALA A 68 3.08 -1.07 24.33
C ALA A 68 4.54 -0.62 24.51
N ARG A 69 5.24 -1.13 25.54
CA ARG A 69 6.66 -0.86 25.75
C ARG A 69 7.52 -1.40 24.61
N LEU A 70 7.25 -2.62 24.15
CA LEU A 70 8.00 -3.27 23.07
C LEU A 70 7.78 -2.55 21.73
N GLU A 71 6.55 -2.10 21.47
CA GLU A 71 6.22 -1.25 20.32
C GLU A 71 6.88 0.12 20.41
N TRP A 72 6.87 0.76 21.59
CA TRP A 72 7.59 2.02 21.82
C TRP A 72 9.10 1.86 21.60
N GLU A 73 9.70 0.78 22.10
CA GLU A 73 11.13 0.51 21.93
C GLU A 73 11.51 0.26 20.47
N LEU A 74 10.67 -0.46 19.71
CA LEU A 74 10.82 -0.63 18.27
C LEU A 74 10.73 0.71 17.53
N THR A 75 9.69 1.51 17.79
CA THR A 75 9.50 2.81 17.13
C THR A 75 10.62 3.79 17.47
N GLU A 76 11.08 3.85 18.72
CA GLU A 76 12.24 4.65 19.13
C GLU A 76 13.54 4.16 18.48
N GLY A 77 13.75 2.85 18.41
CA GLY A 77 14.88 2.25 17.69
C GLY A 77 14.89 2.65 16.20
N GLU A 78 13.74 2.64 15.53
CA GLU A 78 13.61 3.11 14.16
C GLU A 78 13.88 4.61 14.01
N LYS A 79 13.34 5.44 14.90
CA LYS A 79 13.60 6.90 14.90
C LYS A 79 15.08 7.19 15.10
N LYS A 80 15.76 6.50 16.03
CA LYS A 80 17.22 6.62 16.24
C LYS A 80 17.99 6.22 14.99
N LYS A 81 17.62 5.12 14.32
CA LYS A 81 18.21 4.72 13.03
C LYS A 81 18.01 5.76 11.94
N LYS A 82 16.82 6.36 11.84
CA LYS A 82 16.50 7.45 10.89
C LYS A 82 17.31 8.71 11.20
N LYS A 83 17.41 9.11 12.47
CA LYS A 83 18.24 10.23 12.93
C LYS A 83 19.73 10.02 12.65
N ARG A 84 20.21 8.77 12.68
CA ARG A 84 21.60 8.42 12.35
C ARG A 84 21.92 8.53 10.85
N ASN A 85 20.94 8.34 9.97
CA ASN A 85 21.13 8.45 8.51
C ASN A 85 20.07 9.36 7.88
N PRO A 86 20.06 10.66 8.22
CA PRO A 86 19.12 11.60 7.66
C PRO A 86 19.38 11.80 6.15
N ASP A 87 18.36 12.25 5.43
CA ASP A 87 18.52 12.67 4.05
C ASP A 87 19.04 14.12 4.04
N GLN A 88 20.27 14.32 3.57
CA GLN A 88 20.90 15.64 3.52
C GLN A 88 20.46 16.47 2.31
N GLY A 89 19.56 15.92 1.47
CA GLY A 89 19.11 16.55 0.24
C GLY A 89 19.82 15.98 -0.99
N PHE A 90 19.48 16.54 -2.16
CA PHE A 90 20.04 16.09 -3.43
C PHE A 90 21.28 16.91 -3.78
N ALA A 91 22.46 16.32 -3.63
CA ALA A 91 23.73 16.91 -4.04
C ALA A 91 24.12 16.53 -5.49
N GLY A 92 23.86 15.29 -5.90
CA GLY A 92 24.12 14.81 -7.26
C GLY A 92 23.69 13.37 -7.47
N TYR A 93 23.66 12.94 -8.74
CA TYR A 93 23.20 11.60 -9.10
C TYR A 93 24.12 10.48 -8.59
N ALA A 94 25.44 10.71 -8.59
CA ALA A 94 26.41 9.73 -8.10
C ALA A 94 26.24 9.44 -6.60
N GLU A 95 26.06 10.48 -5.78
CA GLU A 95 25.85 10.32 -4.34
C GLU A 95 24.50 9.66 -4.03
N ALA A 96 23.44 10.04 -4.75
CA ALA A 96 22.13 9.40 -4.64
C ALA A 96 22.21 7.90 -5.00
N GLN A 97 22.95 7.57 -6.07
CA GLN A 97 23.19 6.19 -6.48
C GLN A 97 24.00 5.42 -5.44
N LEU A 98 25.05 6.01 -4.88
CA LEU A 98 25.86 5.40 -3.82
C LEU A 98 25.01 5.10 -2.58
N ARG A 99 24.18 6.05 -2.16
CA ARG A 99 23.26 5.85 -1.01
C ARG A 99 22.25 4.75 -1.28
N GLN A 100 21.71 4.66 -2.50
CA GLN A 100 20.86 3.55 -2.92
C GLN A 100 21.61 2.22 -2.88
N TYR A 101 22.81 2.16 -3.46
CA TYR A 101 23.65 0.97 -3.52
C TYR A 101 23.97 0.46 -2.11
N GLN A 102 24.47 1.32 -1.23
CA GLN A 102 24.75 0.97 0.18
C GLN A 102 23.52 0.46 0.93
N ARG A 103 22.33 0.97 0.60
CA ARG A 103 21.08 0.48 1.18
C ARG A 103 20.73 -0.91 0.65
N LEU A 104 20.85 -1.14 -0.65
CA LEU A 104 20.54 -2.42 -1.29
C LEU A 104 21.52 -3.51 -0.83
N THR A 105 22.83 -3.23 -0.82
CA THR A 105 23.85 -4.18 -0.37
C THR A 105 23.66 -4.61 1.09
N LYS A 106 23.20 -3.69 1.97
CA LYS A 106 22.84 -4.04 3.36
C LYS A 106 21.58 -4.89 3.48
N GLN A 107 20.72 -4.90 2.47
CA GLN A 107 19.45 -5.66 2.48
C GLN A 107 19.62 -7.06 1.89
N ILE A 108 20.61 -7.27 1.02
CA ILE A 108 20.91 -8.57 0.43
C ILE A 108 21.37 -9.52 1.54
N ARG A 109 20.75 -10.71 1.59
CA ARG A 109 21.15 -11.82 2.47
C ARG A 109 21.63 -12.98 1.59
N PRO A 110 22.95 -13.23 1.51
CA PRO A 110 23.49 -14.35 0.75
C PRO A 110 23.06 -15.70 1.33
N ASP A 111 22.83 -16.67 0.46
CA ASP A 111 22.64 -18.06 0.86
C ASP A 111 24.00 -18.78 0.88
N LEU A 112 24.49 -19.06 2.09
CA LEU A 112 25.81 -19.65 2.31
C LEU A 112 25.91 -21.10 1.82
N GLU A 113 24.79 -21.84 1.80
CA GLU A 113 24.78 -23.24 1.37
C GLU A 113 24.97 -23.33 -0.16
N SER A 114 24.20 -22.54 -0.91
CA SER A 114 24.36 -22.44 -2.37
C SER A 114 25.76 -21.96 -2.77
N TYR A 115 26.33 -21.03 -1.99
CA TYR A 115 27.68 -20.53 -2.19
C TYR A 115 28.74 -21.61 -1.97
N ALA A 116 28.61 -22.42 -0.90
CA ALA A 116 29.54 -23.51 -0.61
C ALA A 116 29.53 -24.59 -1.70
N LYS A 117 28.34 -24.97 -2.18
CA LYS A 117 28.19 -25.92 -3.30
C LYS A 117 28.83 -25.40 -4.58
N LEU A 118 28.53 -24.15 -4.95
CA LEU A 118 29.12 -23.52 -6.13
C LEU A 118 30.64 -23.42 -6.04
N ARG A 119 31.17 -23.16 -4.85
CA ARG A 119 32.62 -23.14 -4.57
C ARG A 119 33.27 -24.50 -4.75
N GLU A 120 32.64 -25.57 -4.30
CA GLU A 120 33.14 -26.93 -4.48
C GLU A 120 33.11 -27.36 -5.96
N GLU A 121 32.01 -27.08 -6.66
CA GLU A 121 31.84 -27.40 -8.08
C GLU A 121 32.83 -26.64 -8.98
N SER A 122 33.10 -25.37 -8.66
CA SER A 122 33.96 -24.50 -9.46
C SER A 122 35.43 -24.59 -9.06
N GLY A 123 35.78 -25.15 -7.89
CA GLY A 123 37.18 -25.34 -7.49
C GLY A 123 38.03 -24.06 -7.54
N GLU A 124 39.16 -24.11 -8.25
CA GLU A 124 40.08 -22.98 -8.41
C GLU A 124 39.49 -21.85 -9.27
N ASP A 125 38.64 -22.22 -10.23
CA ASP A 125 37.95 -21.31 -11.14
C ASP A 125 36.92 -20.41 -10.43
N PHE A 126 36.59 -20.74 -9.17
CA PHE A 126 35.72 -19.95 -8.31
C PHE A 126 36.29 -18.54 -7.99
N TYR A 127 37.60 -18.36 -8.08
CA TYR A 127 38.26 -17.08 -7.83
C TYR A 127 38.82 -16.49 -9.14
N PRO A 128 37.95 -16.03 -10.08
CA PRO A 128 38.37 -15.55 -11.38
C PRO A 128 39.14 -14.22 -11.26
N THR A 129 40.19 -14.08 -12.06
CA THR A 129 40.84 -12.78 -12.32
C THR A 129 40.20 -12.13 -13.56
N SER A 130 40.57 -10.88 -13.86
CA SER A 130 40.04 -10.14 -15.03
C SER A 130 40.24 -10.87 -16.36
N ASN A 131 41.22 -11.77 -16.44
CA ASN A 131 41.58 -12.52 -17.64
C ASN A 131 41.11 -13.99 -17.59
N SER A 132 40.24 -14.36 -16.64
CA SER A 132 39.68 -15.70 -16.55
C SER A 132 38.73 -15.98 -17.72
N LEU A 133 38.77 -17.21 -18.25
CA LEU A 133 38.02 -17.63 -19.44
C LEU A 133 36.53 -17.87 -19.17
N ILE A 134 36.09 -17.86 -17.91
CA ILE A 134 34.81 -18.43 -17.45
C ILE A 134 33.66 -17.42 -17.53
N HIS A 135 33.79 -16.44 -18.43
CA HIS A 135 32.77 -15.42 -18.64
C HIS A 135 31.77 -15.85 -19.71
N GLY A 136 30.48 -15.88 -19.35
CA GLY A 136 29.37 -16.08 -20.31
C GLY A 136 28.80 -17.51 -20.37
N THR A 137 29.31 -18.45 -19.58
CA THR A 137 28.78 -19.83 -19.50
C THR A 137 27.73 -20.01 -18.39
N HIS A 138 27.62 -19.06 -17.45
CA HIS A 138 26.71 -19.16 -16.31
C HIS A 138 25.24 -18.99 -16.75
N VAL A 139 24.45 -20.05 -16.56
CA VAL A 139 23.00 -20.02 -16.71
C VAL A 139 22.37 -20.01 -15.32
N PRO A 140 21.78 -18.87 -14.88
CA PRO A 140 21.17 -18.79 -13.56
C PRO A 140 19.99 -19.76 -13.40
N THR A 141 19.77 -20.22 -12.18
CA THR A 141 18.54 -20.94 -11.84
C THR A 141 17.33 -20.03 -11.93
N LYS A 142 16.17 -20.61 -12.25
CA LYS A 142 14.90 -19.87 -12.34
C LYS A 142 14.58 -19.10 -11.06
N ASP A 143 14.74 -19.74 -9.90
CA ASP A 143 14.55 -19.11 -8.58
C ASP A 143 15.51 -17.93 -8.34
N GLY A 144 16.72 -17.96 -8.92
CA GLY A 144 17.64 -16.84 -8.89
C GLY A 144 17.12 -15.64 -9.69
N ILE A 145 16.57 -15.91 -10.88
CA ILE A 145 15.96 -14.89 -11.74
C ILE A 145 14.74 -14.29 -11.07
N ASP A 146 13.84 -15.11 -10.52
CA ASP A 146 12.61 -14.64 -9.88
C ASP A 146 12.92 -13.70 -8.69
N ARG A 147 13.91 -14.06 -7.85
CA ARG A 147 14.38 -13.18 -6.75
C ARG A 147 14.94 -11.85 -7.24
N MET A 148 15.66 -11.85 -8.37
CA MET A 148 16.18 -10.63 -8.97
C MET A 148 15.05 -9.74 -9.51
N VAL A 149 14.07 -10.33 -10.20
CA VAL A 149 12.90 -9.61 -10.72
C VAL A 149 12.14 -8.94 -9.59
N GLU A 150 11.86 -9.67 -8.50
CA GLU A 150 11.20 -9.09 -7.34
C GLU A 150 11.97 -7.90 -6.74
N ASP A 151 13.30 -7.97 -6.65
CA ASP A 151 14.08 -6.85 -6.12
C ASP A 151 14.03 -5.63 -7.06
N VAL A 152 14.09 -5.84 -8.37
CA VAL A 152 13.93 -4.77 -9.37
C VAL A 152 12.57 -4.11 -9.26
N GLU A 153 11.49 -4.88 -9.13
CA GLU A 153 10.14 -4.36 -8.93
C GLU A 153 10.04 -3.53 -7.64
N LYS A 154 10.60 -4.04 -6.53
CA LYS A 154 10.69 -3.30 -5.25
C LYS A 154 11.48 -1.99 -5.40
N GLN A 155 12.52 -1.96 -6.23
CA GLN A 155 13.27 -0.74 -6.52
C GLN A 155 12.43 0.26 -7.34
N ILE A 156 11.69 -0.19 -8.35
CA ILE A 156 10.79 0.63 -9.16
C ILE A 156 9.70 1.25 -8.29
N GLU A 157 9.06 0.47 -7.42
CA GLU A 157 8.04 0.98 -6.50
C GLU A 157 8.59 2.05 -5.56
N LYS A 158 9.79 1.84 -5.00
CA LYS A 158 10.44 2.83 -4.13
C LYS A 158 10.72 4.13 -4.90
N ARG A 159 11.16 4.03 -6.16
CA ARG A 159 11.40 5.18 -7.03
C ARG A 159 10.09 5.93 -7.33
N ALA A 160 9.01 5.23 -7.61
CA ALA A 160 7.69 5.84 -7.86
C ALA A 160 7.19 6.64 -6.65
N LYS A 161 7.50 6.19 -5.42
CA LYS A 161 7.13 6.84 -4.15
C LYS A 161 8.08 7.97 -3.73
N TYR A 162 9.09 8.33 -4.55
CA TYR A 162 10.07 9.38 -4.23
C TYR A 162 9.42 10.77 -4.13
N SER A 163 8.54 11.10 -5.07
CA SER A 163 7.76 12.34 -5.02
C SER A 163 6.38 12.08 -4.41
N ARG A 164 6.17 12.58 -3.20
CA ARG A 164 4.88 12.42 -2.49
C ARG A 164 4.00 13.63 -2.75
N ARG A 165 2.73 13.38 -3.09
CA ARG A 165 1.72 14.44 -3.21
C ARG A 165 1.49 15.04 -1.82
N ARG A 166 1.51 16.37 -1.73
CA ARG A 166 1.07 17.11 -0.53
C ARG A 166 -0.45 17.15 -0.53
N ALA A 167 -1.07 17.08 0.64
CA ALA A 167 -2.51 17.25 0.78
C ALA A 167 -2.93 18.61 0.19
N TYR A 168 -4.05 18.62 -0.54
CA TYR A 168 -4.67 19.85 -1.00
C TYR A 168 -5.42 20.46 0.17
N ASN A 169 -5.21 21.75 0.42
CA ASN A 169 -5.97 22.52 1.39
C ASN A 169 -6.96 23.36 0.58
N ASP A 170 -8.24 23.12 0.76
CA ASP A 170 -9.35 23.82 0.09
C ASP A 170 -9.59 25.22 0.69
N ASP A 171 -9.21 25.44 1.94
CA ASP A 171 -9.27 26.75 2.61
C ASP A 171 -8.15 27.73 2.18
N ALA A 172 -7.22 27.30 1.33
CA ALA A 172 -6.12 28.16 0.89
C ALA A 172 -6.56 29.10 -0.25
N ASP A 173 -6.19 30.39 -0.16
CA ASP A 173 -6.46 31.37 -1.21
C ASP A 173 -5.90 30.90 -2.56
N ILE A 174 -6.77 30.85 -3.56
CA ILE A 174 -6.46 30.31 -4.88
C ILE A 174 -5.93 31.44 -5.76
N ASP A 175 -4.62 31.44 -6.00
CA ASP A 175 -3.91 32.41 -6.86
C ASP A 175 -3.79 31.96 -8.33
N TYR A 176 -4.49 30.89 -8.73
CA TYR A 176 -4.33 30.25 -10.03
C TYR A 176 -5.66 29.86 -10.68
N ILE A 177 -5.68 29.85 -12.01
CA ILE A 177 -6.86 29.45 -12.82
C ILE A 177 -6.76 27.97 -13.24
N ASN A 178 -5.55 27.43 -13.46
CA ASN A 178 -5.32 26.06 -13.91
C ASN A 178 -4.19 25.35 -13.13
N GLU A 179 -4.12 24.01 -13.20
CA GLU A 179 -3.13 23.23 -12.44
C GLU A 179 -1.68 23.52 -12.87
N ARG A 180 -1.45 23.84 -14.14
CA ARG A 180 -0.11 24.19 -14.64
C ARG A 180 0.35 25.52 -14.04
N ASN A 181 -0.54 26.49 -13.94
CA ASN A 181 -0.33 27.78 -13.30
C ASN A 181 -0.10 27.59 -11.78
N ALA A 182 -0.88 26.73 -11.11
CA ALA A 182 -0.64 26.39 -9.70
C ALA A 182 0.78 25.85 -9.44
N LYS A 183 1.29 24.99 -10.34
CA LYS A 183 2.66 24.47 -10.26
C LYS A 183 3.70 25.55 -10.52
N PHE A 184 3.42 26.48 -11.43
CA PHE A 184 4.27 27.63 -11.71
C PHE A 184 4.31 28.61 -10.52
N ASN A 185 3.18 29.02 -9.97
CA ASN A 185 3.08 29.85 -8.77
C ASN A 185 3.81 29.20 -7.58
N LYS A 186 3.61 27.90 -7.36
CA LYS A 186 4.38 27.13 -6.36
C LYS A 186 5.88 27.11 -6.62
N LYS A 187 6.33 27.20 -7.88
CA LYS A 187 7.75 27.32 -8.22
C LYS A 187 8.22 28.75 -7.92
N ALA A 188 7.48 29.76 -8.34
CA ALA A 188 7.79 31.16 -8.07
C ALA A 188 7.91 31.43 -6.56
N GLU A 189 6.94 30.96 -5.75
CA GLU A 189 6.96 31.07 -4.29
C GLU A 189 8.21 30.45 -3.65
N ARG A 190 8.73 29.33 -4.17
CA ARG A 190 9.97 28.71 -3.63
C ARG A 190 11.21 29.57 -3.84
N PHE A 191 11.29 30.30 -4.95
CA PHE A 191 12.47 31.12 -5.28
C PHE A 191 12.33 32.56 -4.79
N TYR A 192 11.18 33.18 -5.02
CA TYR A 192 10.93 34.60 -4.78
C TYR A 192 10.21 34.88 -3.46
N GLY A 193 9.47 33.93 -2.89
CA GLY A 193 8.65 34.16 -1.69
C GLY A 193 9.46 34.68 -0.49
N LYS A 194 10.73 34.29 -0.37
CA LYS A 194 11.65 34.83 0.65
C LYS A 194 11.90 36.34 0.48
N TYR A 195 11.99 36.80 -0.76
CA TYR A 195 12.31 38.19 -1.11
C TYR A 195 11.07 39.08 -1.24
N THR A 196 9.92 38.49 -1.59
CA THR A 196 8.64 39.22 -1.79
C THR A 196 7.72 39.16 -0.57
N ALA A 197 8.21 38.68 0.58
CA ALA A 197 7.42 38.53 1.79
C ALA A 197 6.80 39.85 2.27
N GLU A 198 7.55 40.95 2.21
CA GLU A 198 7.07 42.28 2.60
C GLU A 198 5.95 42.77 1.67
N ILE A 199 6.12 42.62 0.35
CA ILE A 199 5.12 42.98 -0.64
C ILE A 199 3.82 42.18 -0.40
N LYS A 200 3.95 40.89 -0.12
CA LYS A 200 2.80 40.01 0.17
C LYS A 200 2.04 40.47 1.41
N GLN A 201 2.75 40.80 2.48
CA GLN A 201 2.12 41.33 3.69
C GLN A 201 1.43 42.69 3.46
N ASN A 202 2.02 43.57 2.65
CA ASN A 202 1.42 44.86 2.33
C ASN A 202 0.12 44.70 1.52
N LEU A 203 0.06 43.72 0.62
CA LEU A 203 -1.17 43.37 -0.10
C LEU A 203 -2.25 42.82 0.85
N GLU A 204 -1.88 41.93 1.76
CA GLU A 204 -2.80 41.38 2.78
C GLU A 204 -3.30 42.45 3.76
N ARG A 205 -2.51 43.51 4.01
CA ARG A 205 -2.89 44.68 4.83
C ARG A 205 -3.65 45.78 4.08
N GLY A 206 -3.96 45.56 2.80
CA GLY A 206 -4.77 46.50 2.01
C GLY A 206 -3.98 47.65 1.38
N THR A 207 -2.72 47.42 0.99
CA THR A 207 -1.83 48.39 0.30
C THR A 207 -1.58 49.71 1.05
N ALA A 208 -1.91 49.75 2.34
CA ALA A 208 -1.50 50.83 3.21
C ALA A 208 0.00 50.65 3.53
N VAL A 209 0.80 51.65 3.12
CA VAL A 209 2.17 51.84 3.61
C VAL A 209 2.11 52.39 5.02
#